data_AF-A0A7C2EK15-F1
#
_entry.id   AF-A0A7C2EK15-F1
#
_cell.length_a   1.000
_cell.length_b   1.000
_cell.length_c   1.000
_cell.angle_alpha   90.00
_cell.angle_beta   90.00
_cell.angle_gamma   90.00
#
_symmetry.space_group_name_H-M   'P 1'
#
loop_
_entity.id
_entity.type
_entity.pdbx_description
1 polymer ?
#
loop_
_entity_poly.entity_id
_entity_poly.type
_entity_poly.pdbx_seq_one_letter_code
_entity_poly.pdbx_strand_id
1 'polypeptide(L)'
;MATLSRSLRRGHHQPLDLPRGPGHRILVGGGSGGGAGVAGGAHGQAGPPRGRGGYGRGAAVSQRGRAAGKVVLVGITGGVAAYKVGYVVSGLRQEGAEVHVLMTAAAAQFVQPLTFRALSQQPVLTDMWAAENPWEEPHVTLGARADLFIIAPATAHTLAKLALGLADDLVTATALATRAPLLIAPAMSDLMYAHPTVDEHLEKLRSRGAHIVGPEYGRLASGREGMGRMSEPETILREALRLLTGTS
;
A
#
# COMPACT_ATOMS: atom_id res chain seq x y z
N MET A 1 15.05 31.96 44.76
CA MET A 1 15.76 31.00 45.65
C MET A 1 14.75 30.20 46.46
N ALA A 2 14.40 29.00 46.02
CA ALA A 2 13.89 27.93 46.87
C ALA A 2 13.90 26.63 46.06
N THR A 3 14.84 25.75 46.41
CA THR A 3 15.15 24.47 45.78
C THR A 3 14.22 23.40 46.36
N LEU A 4 13.53 22.62 45.53
CA LEU A 4 12.92 21.36 45.96
C LEU A 4 13.27 20.23 45.00
N SER A 5 14.28 19.49 45.44
CA SER A 5 14.73 18.20 44.94
C SER A 5 13.97 17.08 45.65
N ARG A 6 13.42 16.12 44.89
CA ARG A 6 13.07 14.71 45.22
C ARG A 6 12.14 14.21 44.10
N SER A 7 12.16 12.99 43.60
CA SER A 7 12.82 11.74 43.98
C SER A 7 12.63 10.79 42.78
N LEU A 8 13.72 10.28 42.22
CA LEU A 8 13.73 9.19 41.24
C LEU A 8 13.32 7.88 41.95
N ARG A 9 12.14 7.35 41.65
CA ARG A 9 11.77 5.98 42.04
C ARG A 9 12.24 5.00 40.95
N ARG A 10 13.12 4.09 41.36
CA ARG A 10 13.54 2.92 40.59
C ARG A 10 12.35 1.96 40.46
N GLY A 11 11.90 1.72 39.24
CA GLY A 11 10.95 0.65 38.93
C GLY A 11 11.66 -0.70 38.94
N HIS A 12 11.13 -1.65 39.70
CA HIS A 12 11.57 -3.04 39.71
C HIS A 12 11.27 -3.70 38.36
N HIS A 13 12.29 -4.16 37.65
CA HIS A 13 12.14 -5.08 36.53
C HIS A 13 11.85 -6.49 37.07
N GLN A 14 10.62 -6.94 36.93
CA GLN A 14 10.25 -8.34 37.08
C GLN A 14 10.20 -8.95 35.66
N PRO A 15 10.95 -10.02 35.34
CA PRO A 15 10.86 -10.64 34.03
C PRO A 15 9.51 -11.34 33.85
N LEU A 16 8.84 -11.07 32.73
CA LEU A 16 7.62 -11.76 32.32
C LEU A 16 7.95 -13.21 31.94
N ASP A 17 7.33 -14.16 32.63
CA ASP A 17 7.41 -15.59 32.35
C ASP A 17 6.36 -15.95 31.28
N LEU A 18 6.82 -16.29 30.06
CA LEU A 18 5.94 -16.64 28.94
C LEU A 18 5.76 -18.17 28.87
N PRO A 19 4.53 -18.69 28.72
CA PRO A 19 4.30 -20.12 28.61
C PRO A 19 4.87 -20.68 27.29
N ARG A 20 5.64 -21.77 27.40
CA ARG A 20 6.13 -22.55 26.25
C ARG A 20 4.96 -23.28 25.59
N GLY A 21 4.64 -22.91 24.35
CA GLY A 21 3.64 -23.60 23.54
C GLY A 21 4.03 -25.05 23.20
N PRO A 22 3.07 -25.93 22.89
CA PRO A 22 3.32 -27.34 22.65
C PRO A 22 4.14 -27.57 21.37
N GLY A 23 5.16 -28.42 21.46
CA GLY A 23 6.12 -28.70 20.41
C GLY A 23 5.50 -29.33 19.16
N HIS A 24 5.83 -28.77 18.00
CA HIS A 24 5.47 -29.32 16.70
C HIS A 24 6.31 -30.57 16.39
N ARG A 25 5.65 -31.73 16.25
CA ARG A 25 6.25 -32.95 15.71
C ARG A 25 6.28 -32.85 14.18
N ILE A 26 7.49 -32.88 13.61
CA ILE A 26 7.71 -33.07 12.17
C ILE A 26 7.48 -34.55 11.86
N LEU A 27 6.50 -34.85 11.01
CA LEU A 27 6.30 -36.16 10.41
C LEU A 27 6.96 -36.16 9.02
N VAL A 28 7.97 -37.02 8.87
CA VAL A 28 8.60 -37.37 7.59
C VAL A 28 8.06 -38.74 7.16
N GLY A 29 7.56 -38.83 5.93
CA GLY A 29 7.28 -40.07 5.19
C GLY A 29 6.78 -39.67 3.80
N GLY A 30 7.23 -40.21 2.66
CA GLY A 30 8.04 -41.40 2.40
C GLY A 30 7.29 -42.32 1.42
N GLY A 31 7.61 -42.22 0.12
CA GLY A 31 7.25 -43.15 -0.98
C GLY A 31 5.79 -43.08 -1.49
N SER A 32 5.41 -43.49 -2.70
CA SER A 32 6.10 -44.03 -3.90
C SER A 32 5.02 -44.44 -4.92
N GLY A 33 5.30 -44.32 -6.23
CA GLY A 33 4.57 -44.99 -7.33
C GLY A 33 3.32 -44.24 -7.82
N GLY A 34 2.97 -44.16 -9.10
CA GLY A 34 3.46 -44.77 -10.33
C GLY A 34 2.37 -44.60 -11.41
N GLY A 35 2.71 -44.81 -12.69
CA GLY A 35 1.72 -45.21 -13.71
C GLY A 35 1.35 -44.18 -14.78
N ALA A 36 1.82 -44.46 -15.99
CA ALA A 36 1.50 -43.78 -17.24
C ALA A 36 0.12 -44.16 -17.80
N GLY A 37 -0.41 -43.34 -18.72
CA GLY A 37 -1.57 -43.68 -19.56
C GLY A 37 -1.89 -42.57 -20.57
N VAL A 38 -1.52 -42.79 -21.83
CA VAL A 38 -1.83 -41.94 -23.00
C VAL A 38 -2.80 -42.69 -23.90
N ALA A 39 -3.85 -42.01 -24.38
CA ALA A 39 -4.66 -42.23 -25.60
C ALA A 39 -6.06 -41.64 -25.30
N GLY A 40 -6.71 -40.82 -26.12
CA GLY A 40 -6.82 -40.81 -27.57
C GLY A 40 -8.32 -40.80 -27.88
N GLY A 41 -8.85 -39.72 -28.46
CA GLY A 41 -10.29 -39.61 -28.74
C GLY A 41 -10.60 -38.38 -29.59
N ALA A 42 -10.70 -38.59 -30.90
CA ALA A 42 -11.09 -37.64 -31.92
C ALA A 42 -12.60 -37.34 -31.84
N HIS A 43 -13.04 -36.10 -32.08
CA HIS A 43 -14.35 -35.80 -32.66
C HIS A 43 -14.44 -34.35 -33.20
N GLY A 44 -14.89 -34.24 -34.46
CA GLY A 44 -15.93 -33.28 -34.87
C GLY A 44 -15.49 -31.88 -35.28
N GLN A 45 -15.39 -31.66 -36.60
CA GLN A 45 -15.47 -30.32 -37.19
C GLN A 45 -16.86 -29.71 -36.93
N ALA A 46 -16.91 -28.49 -36.40
CA ALA A 46 -18.11 -27.65 -36.36
C ALA A 46 -17.77 -26.28 -36.98
N GLY A 47 -18.47 -25.94 -38.06
CA GLY A 47 -18.31 -24.67 -38.77
C GLY A 47 -18.81 -23.46 -37.95
N PRO A 48 -18.41 -22.23 -38.31
CA PRO A 48 -18.74 -21.05 -37.52
C PRO A 48 -20.18 -20.60 -37.77
N PRO A 49 -20.97 -20.25 -36.74
CA PRO A 49 -22.24 -19.58 -36.95
C PRO A 49 -21.99 -18.11 -37.36
N ARG A 50 -22.48 -17.77 -38.55
CA ARG A 50 -22.58 -16.38 -39.04
C ARG A 50 -23.72 -15.68 -38.31
N GLY A 51 -23.39 -14.85 -37.32
CA GLY A 51 -24.34 -13.95 -36.66
C GLY A 51 -23.93 -12.49 -36.87
N ARG A 52 -24.54 -11.80 -37.84
CA ARG A 52 -24.51 -10.33 -37.95
C ARG A 52 -25.51 -9.77 -36.95
N GLY A 53 -25.05 -9.46 -35.74
CA GLY A 53 -25.76 -8.61 -34.78
C GLY A 53 -25.11 -7.24 -34.77
N GLY A 54 -25.78 -6.25 -35.36
CA GLY A 54 -25.34 -4.85 -35.31
C GLY A 54 -25.49 -4.32 -33.89
N TYR A 55 -24.37 -4.11 -33.21
CA TYR A 55 -24.34 -3.29 -32.01
C TYR A 55 -24.53 -1.84 -32.44
N GLY A 56 -25.72 -1.31 -32.16
CA GLY A 56 -26.01 0.10 -32.31
C GLY A 56 -24.96 0.92 -31.58
N ARG A 57 -24.30 1.82 -32.30
CA ARG A 57 -23.51 2.91 -31.72
C ARG A 57 -24.49 3.86 -31.04
N GLY A 58 -24.87 3.53 -29.80
CA GLY A 58 -25.25 4.56 -28.85
C GLY A 58 -24.00 5.42 -28.66
N ALA A 59 -24.07 6.69 -29.07
CA ALA A 59 -23.05 7.67 -28.77
C ALA A 59 -23.05 7.87 -27.25
N ALA A 60 -22.27 7.05 -26.55
CA ALA A 60 -21.97 7.27 -25.14
C ALA A 60 -21.18 8.57 -25.07
N VAL A 61 -21.79 9.60 -24.50
CA VAL A 61 -21.04 10.74 -23.97
C VAL A 61 -20.09 10.14 -22.94
N SER A 62 -18.82 9.98 -23.32
CA SER A 62 -17.75 9.56 -22.41
C SER A 62 -17.60 10.65 -21.37
N GLN A 63 -18.29 10.51 -20.24
CA GLN A 63 -17.96 11.26 -19.04
C GLN A 63 -16.54 10.84 -18.68
N ARG A 64 -15.58 11.75 -18.90
CA ARG A 64 -14.21 11.53 -18.45
C ARG A 64 -14.27 11.29 -16.93
N GLY A 65 -13.62 10.23 -16.45
CA GLY A 65 -13.62 9.87 -15.03
C GLY A 65 -13.16 11.02 -14.14
N ARG A 66 -13.50 10.98 -12.85
CA ARG A 66 -13.34 12.13 -11.93
C ARG A 66 -11.90 12.58 -11.75
N ALA A 67 -10.94 11.70 -12.02
CA ALA A 67 -9.51 11.94 -11.94
C ALA A 67 -8.84 11.99 -13.34
N ALA A 68 -9.61 12.18 -14.41
CA ALA A 68 -9.07 12.27 -15.76
C ALA A 68 -8.06 13.42 -15.89
N GLY A 69 -6.87 13.11 -16.44
CA GLY A 69 -5.78 14.07 -16.60
C GLY A 69 -5.00 14.35 -15.31
N LYS A 70 -5.28 13.63 -14.22
CA LYS A 70 -4.52 13.70 -12.97
C LYS A 70 -3.42 12.64 -12.93
N VAL A 71 -2.26 13.02 -12.41
CA VAL A 71 -1.15 12.10 -12.12
C VAL A 71 -1.15 11.78 -10.64
N VAL A 72 -1.34 10.51 -10.29
CA VAL A 72 -1.37 10.05 -8.90
C VAL A 72 -0.22 9.11 -8.64
N LEU A 73 0.58 9.42 -7.62
CA LEU A 73 1.59 8.50 -7.12
C LEU A 73 1.00 7.63 -6.01
N VAL A 74 1.38 6.36 -5.97
CA VAL A 74 1.00 5.42 -4.90
C VAL A 74 2.25 4.74 -4.36
N GLY A 75 2.64 5.14 -3.15
CA GLY A 75 3.76 4.61 -2.37
C GLY A 75 3.29 3.46 -1.48
N ILE A 76 3.87 2.28 -1.66
CA ILE A 76 3.52 1.07 -0.93
C ILE A 76 4.67 0.67 -0.02
N THR A 77 4.37 0.51 1.27
CA THR A 77 5.38 0.18 2.30
C THR A 77 5.17 -1.22 2.88
N GLY A 78 6.15 -1.71 3.65
CA GLY A 78 6.26 -3.12 4.08
C GLY A 78 5.30 -3.54 5.18
N GLY A 79 4.01 -3.65 4.86
CA GLY A 79 3.00 -4.21 5.75
C GLY A 79 2.06 -5.18 5.02
N VAL A 80 1.50 -6.14 5.76
CA VAL A 80 0.58 -7.15 5.21
C VAL A 80 -0.62 -6.53 4.48
N ALA A 81 -1.05 -5.33 4.86
CA ALA A 81 -2.14 -4.62 4.17
C ALA A 81 -1.80 -4.16 2.73
N ALA A 82 -0.56 -4.36 2.25
CA ALA A 82 -0.14 -4.00 0.89
C ALA A 82 -1.03 -4.62 -0.20
N TYR A 83 -1.56 -5.84 -0.01
CA TYR A 83 -2.44 -6.47 -1.00
C TYR A 83 -3.73 -5.68 -1.24
N LYS A 84 -4.23 -4.99 -0.20
CA LYS A 84 -5.47 -4.19 -0.29
C LYS A 84 -5.30 -2.98 -1.21
N VAL A 85 -4.07 -2.49 -1.40
CA VAL A 85 -3.75 -1.29 -2.20
C VAL A 85 -4.04 -1.50 -3.69
N GLY A 86 -4.06 -2.76 -4.16
CA GLY A 86 -4.44 -3.07 -5.55
C GLY A 86 -5.82 -2.53 -5.91
N TYR A 87 -6.76 -2.53 -4.95
CA TYR A 87 -8.09 -1.93 -5.14
C TYR A 87 -8.00 -0.42 -5.39
N VAL A 88 -7.19 0.30 -4.61
CA VAL A 88 -7.00 1.75 -4.76
C VAL A 88 -6.40 2.08 -6.12
N VAL A 89 -5.35 1.36 -6.53
CA VAL A 89 -4.70 1.56 -7.84
C VAL A 89 -5.68 1.30 -8.98
N SER A 90 -6.44 0.20 -8.93
CA SER A 90 -7.44 -0.13 -9.94
C SER A 90 -8.55 0.93 -10.01
N GLY A 91 -9.07 1.37 -8.85
CA GLY A 91 -10.12 2.39 -8.78
C GLY A 91 -9.66 3.74 -9.34
N LEU A 92 -8.45 4.19 -9.03
CA LEU A 92 -7.88 5.42 -9.59
C LEU A 92 -7.75 5.36 -11.13
N ARG A 93 -7.35 4.20 -11.66
CA ARG A 93 -7.28 3.98 -13.13
C ARG A 93 -8.65 4.01 -13.77
N GLN A 94 -9.66 3.39 -13.13
CA GLN A 94 -11.04 3.43 -13.60
C GLN A 94 -11.61 4.87 -13.60
N GLU A 95 -11.18 5.69 -12.65
CA GLU A 95 -11.50 7.12 -12.59
C GLU A 95 -10.66 8.00 -13.54
N GLY A 96 -9.82 7.38 -14.38
CA GLY A 96 -9.10 8.05 -15.46
C GLY A 96 -7.74 8.65 -15.08
N ALA A 97 -7.23 8.39 -13.88
CA ALA A 97 -5.91 8.86 -13.47
C ALA A 97 -4.76 8.14 -14.21
N GLU A 98 -3.66 8.84 -14.41
CA GLU A 98 -2.35 8.25 -14.65
C GLU A 98 -1.75 7.86 -13.29
N VAL A 99 -1.56 6.56 -13.04
CA VAL A 99 -1.14 6.06 -11.72
C VAL A 99 0.27 5.50 -11.80
N HIS A 100 1.20 6.05 -11.02
CA HIS A 100 2.57 5.51 -10.89
C HIS A 100 2.76 4.91 -9.51
N VAL A 101 3.30 3.69 -9.45
CA VAL A 101 3.46 2.96 -8.20
C VAL A 101 4.93 2.91 -7.80
N LEU A 102 5.19 3.30 -6.56
CA LEU A 102 6.49 3.24 -5.91
C LEU A 102 6.39 2.23 -4.77
N MET A 103 7.30 1.27 -4.68
CA MET A 103 7.30 0.28 -3.60
C MET A 103 8.61 0.32 -2.84
N THR A 104 8.56 0.16 -1.52
CA THR A 104 9.78 -0.16 -0.78
C THR A 104 10.18 -1.62 -1.01
N ALA A 105 11.46 -1.96 -0.80
CA ALA A 105 11.93 -3.35 -0.84
C ALA A 105 11.12 -4.27 0.09
N ALA A 106 10.70 -3.75 1.26
CA ALA A 106 9.86 -4.49 2.20
C ALA A 106 8.44 -4.73 1.68
N ALA A 107 7.85 -3.79 0.92
CA ALA A 107 6.54 -3.99 0.31
C ALA A 107 6.56 -5.12 -0.74
N ALA A 108 7.65 -5.23 -1.51
CA ALA A 108 7.83 -6.28 -2.51
C ALA A 108 7.90 -7.70 -1.91
N GLN A 109 8.15 -7.84 -0.59
CA GLN A 109 8.06 -9.12 0.11
C GLN A 109 6.62 -9.59 0.35
N PHE A 110 5.65 -8.66 0.40
CA PHE A 110 4.24 -8.98 0.62
C PHE A 110 3.47 -9.15 -0.69
N VAL A 111 3.72 -8.28 -1.67
CA VAL A 111 3.04 -8.30 -2.96
C VAL A 111 4.06 -7.99 -4.05
N GLN A 112 4.09 -8.81 -5.10
CA GLN A 112 5.05 -8.63 -6.19
C GLN A 112 4.71 -7.39 -7.03
N PRO A 113 5.72 -6.60 -7.49
CA PRO A 113 5.52 -5.43 -8.35
C PRO A 113 4.71 -5.70 -9.61
N LEU A 114 4.77 -6.94 -10.13
CA LEU A 114 4.00 -7.38 -11.30
C LEU A 114 2.49 -7.09 -11.17
N THR A 115 1.93 -7.28 -9.96
CA THR A 115 0.51 -7.02 -9.69
C THR A 115 0.17 -5.57 -9.97
N PHE A 116 0.97 -4.64 -9.43
CA PHE A 116 0.73 -3.22 -9.57
C PHE A 116 1.07 -2.72 -10.97
N ARG A 117 2.01 -3.35 -11.67
CA ARG A 117 2.27 -3.06 -13.09
C ARG A 117 1.06 -3.36 -13.95
N ALA A 118 0.41 -4.50 -13.72
CA ALA A 118 -0.79 -4.89 -14.45
C ALA A 118 -1.98 -3.94 -14.16
N LEU A 119 -2.15 -3.55 -12.90
CA LEU A 119 -3.25 -2.67 -12.49
C LEU A 119 -3.06 -1.22 -12.94
N SER A 120 -1.86 -0.66 -12.73
CA SER A 120 -1.54 0.72 -13.10
C SER A 120 -1.31 0.92 -14.60
N GLN A 121 -0.93 -0.14 -15.32
CA GLN A 121 -0.44 -0.07 -16.70
C GLN A 121 0.77 0.86 -16.85
N GLN A 122 1.56 0.99 -15.79
CA GLN A 122 2.81 1.75 -15.74
C GLN A 122 3.92 0.88 -15.13
N PRO A 123 5.20 1.17 -15.40
CA PRO A 123 6.31 0.58 -14.66
C PRO A 123 6.16 0.81 -13.16
N VAL A 124 6.54 -0.20 -12.36
CA VAL A 124 6.56 -0.09 -10.89
C VAL A 124 8.01 0.07 -10.47
N LEU A 125 8.29 1.12 -9.73
CA LEU A 125 9.64 1.41 -9.27
C LEU A 125 9.83 0.92 -7.84
N THR A 126 10.88 0.12 -7.62
CA THR A 126 11.20 -0.44 -6.29
C THR A 126 12.52 0.07 -5.73
N ASP A 127 13.32 0.70 -6.58
CA ASP A 127 14.67 1.13 -6.28
C ASP A 127 14.94 2.48 -6.98
N MET A 128 15.56 3.40 -6.24
CA MET A 128 15.96 4.72 -6.73
C MET A 128 17.09 4.62 -7.76
N TRP A 129 17.94 3.60 -7.66
CA TRP A 129 19.15 3.43 -8.46
C TRP A 129 19.03 2.34 -9.53
N ALA A 130 17.81 1.84 -9.78
CA ALA A 130 17.58 0.83 -10.81
C ALA A 130 18.02 1.34 -12.19
N ALA A 131 18.90 0.59 -12.86
CA ALA A 131 19.41 0.95 -14.18
C ALA A 131 18.31 0.97 -15.26
N GLU A 132 17.25 0.17 -15.09
CA GLU A 132 16.12 0.11 -16.03
C GLU A 132 15.05 1.19 -15.76
N ASN A 133 15.32 2.18 -14.93
CA ASN A 133 14.36 3.23 -14.62
C ASN A 133 14.15 4.16 -15.83
N PRO A 134 12.91 4.32 -16.32
CA PRO A 134 12.64 5.19 -17.48
C PRO A 134 12.73 6.68 -17.15
N TRP A 135 12.89 7.05 -15.88
CA TRP A 135 12.95 8.45 -15.43
C TRP A 135 14.36 8.83 -14.99
N GLU A 136 14.83 9.97 -15.47
CA GLU A 136 15.96 10.67 -14.86
C GLU A 136 15.50 11.23 -13.51
N GLU A 137 16.29 11.00 -12.45
CA GLU A 137 15.97 11.40 -11.06
C GLU A 137 14.52 11.07 -10.67
N PRO A 138 14.13 9.78 -10.61
CA PRO A 138 12.74 9.35 -10.53
C PRO A 138 11.93 10.00 -9.40
N HIS A 139 12.55 10.21 -8.25
CA HIS A 139 11.91 10.81 -7.07
C HIS A 139 11.60 12.30 -7.26
N VAL A 140 12.45 13.04 -7.97
CA VAL A 140 12.22 14.46 -8.30
C VAL A 140 11.20 14.56 -9.45
N THR A 141 11.43 13.82 -10.52
CA THR A 141 10.60 13.86 -11.73
C THR A 141 9.15 13.46 -11.45
N LEU A 142 8.93 12.34 -10.76
CA LEU A 142 7.57 11.92 -10.40
C LEU A 142 6.99 12.84 -9.32
N GLY A 143 7.78 13.23 -8.32
CA GLY A 143 7.33 14.13 -7.26
C GLY A 143 6.82 15.47 -7.79
N ALA A 144 7.48 16.04 -8.81
CA ALA A 144 7.09 17.30 -9.45
C ALA A 144 5.84 17.17 -10.34
N ARG A 145 5.59 15.98 -10.91
CA ARG A 145 4.43 15.71 -11.79
C ARG A 145 3.16 15.36 -11.04
N ALA A 146 3.26 14.92 -9.79
CA ALA A 146 2.13 14.43 -9.01
C ALA A 146 1.07 15.53 -8.74
N ASP A 147 -0.20 15.20 -8.93
CA ASP A 147 -1.35 15.95 -8.39
C ASP A 147 -1.74 15.47 -6.99
N LEU A 148 -1.41 14.22 -6.64
CA LEU A 148 -1.62 13.61 -5.33
C LEU A 148 -0.57 12.51 -5.11
N PHE A 149 -0.04 12.41 -3.90
CA PHE A 149 0.76 11.25 -3.49
C PHE A 149 0.07 10.50 -2.35
N ILE A 150 -0.27 9.23 -2.58
CA ILE A 150 -0.86 8.34 -1.60
C ILE A 150 0.23 7.42 -1.04
N ILE A 151 0.34 7.27 0.28
CA ILE A 151 1.21 6.26 0.91
C ILE A 151 0.33 5.27 1.67
N ALA A 152 0.18 4.06 1.13
CA ALA A 152 -0.70 3.02 1.65
C ALA A 152 -0.13 1.61 1.39
N PRO A 153 -0.12 0.71 2.40
CA PRO A 153 -0.10 1.07 3.82
C PRO A 153 1.12 1.93 4.13
N ALA A 154 1.00 2.83 5.09
CA ALA A 154 2.11 3.52 5.71
C ALA A 154 2.48 2.83 7.03
N THR A 155 3.62 2.12 7.05
CA THR A 155 4.15 1.49 8.27
C THR A 155 4.66 2.53 9.26
N ALA A 156 4.77 2.16 10.54
CA ALA A 156 5.38 3.02 11.56
C ALA A 156 6.80 3.50 11.17
N HIS A 157 7.58 2.65 10.49
CA HIS A 157 8.91 2.99 9.97
C HIS A 157 8.84 4.13 8.95
N THR A 158 7.96 4.01 7.95
CA THR A 158 7.78 5.07 6.96
C THR A 158 7.22 6.35 7.59
N LEU A 159 6.29 6.27 8.55
CA LEU A 159 5.80 7.45 9.27
C LEU A 159 6.94 8.19 9.97
N ALA A 160 7.81 7.47 10.66
CA ALA A 160 8.98 8.05 11.32
C ALA A 160 9.90 8.75 10.31
N LYS A 161 10.23 8.10 9.20
CA LYS A 161 11.05 8.69 8.14
C LYS A 161 10.46 9.99 7.61
N LEU A 162 9.17 9.99 7.26
CA LEU A 162 8.48 11.18 6.75
C LEU A 162 8.42 12.30 7.79
N ALA A 163 8.14 11.99 9.06
CA ALA A 163 8.09 12.97 10.13
C ALA A 163 9.46 13.61 10.40
N LEU A 164 10.53 12.82 10.33
CA LEU A 164 11.91 13.27 10.56
C LEU A 164 12.58 13.85 9.31
N GLY A 165 12.01 13.67 8.12
CA GLY A 165 12.58 14.14 6.86
C GLY A 165 13.70 13.23 6.32
N LEU A 166 13.67 11.93 6.64
CA LEU A 166 14.61 10.95 6.11
C LEU A 166 14.14 10.47 4.73
N ALA A 167 15.06 10.45 3.76
CA ALA A 167 14.79 10.20 2.33
C ALA A 167 15.77 9.15 1.76
N ASP A 168 15.85 7.99 2.42
CA ASP A 168 16.78 6.90 2.13
C ASP A 168 16.18 5.81 1.20
N ASP A 169 14.89 5.91 0.85
CA ASP A 169 14.24 5.06 -0.15
C ASP A 169 13.40 5.88 -1.13
N LEU A 170 13.01 5.24 -2.24
CA LEU A 170 12.30 5.92 -3.33
C LEU A 170 10.97 6.55 -2.87
N VAL A 171 10.22 5.90 -1.98
CA VAL A 171 8.93 6.40 -1.49
C VAL A 171 9.14 7.66 -0.65
N THR A 172 10.07 7.62 0.30
CA THR A 172 10.33 8.73 1.22
C THR A 172 11.04 9.90 0.54
N ALA A 173 11.97 9.64 -0.38
CA ALA A 173 12.59 10.68 -1.19
C ALA A 173 11.59 11.39 -2.10
N THR A 174 10.68 10.63 -2.73
CA THR A 174 9.61 11.25 -3.55
C THR A 174 8.65 12.07 -2.69
N ALA A 175 8.35 11.62 -1.47
CA ALA A 175 7.46 12.33 -0.56
C ALA A 175 8.06 13.65 -0.09
N LEU A 176 9.39 13.70 0.05
CA LEU A 176 10.11 14.93 0.38
C LEU A 176 10.22 15.88 -0.83
N ALA A 177 10.28 15.34 -2.04
CA ALA A 177 10.44 16.11 -3.28
C ALA A 177 9.12 16.66 -3.85
N THR A 178 7.97 16.07 -3.50
CA THR A 178 6.67 16.47 -4.06
C THR A 178 6.11 17.74 -3.40
N ARG A 179 5.36 18.52 -4.18
CA ARG A 179 4.50 19.62 -3.70
C ARG A 179 3.02 19.22 -3.67
N ALA A 180 2.68 18.02 -4.13
CA ALA A 180 1.33 17.52 -4.12
C ALA A 180 0.84 17.28 -2.68
N PRO A 181 -0.48 17.32 -2.41
CA PRO A 181 -1.04 16.82 -1.17
C PRO A 181 -0.58 15.38 -0.91
N LEU A 182 -0.28 15.08 0.35
CA LEU A 182 0.11 13.75 0.79
C LEU A 182 -1.05 13.10 1.54
N LEU A 183 -1.57 11.97 1.02
CA LEU A 183 -2.57 11.15 1.68
C LEU A 183 -1.91 9.89 2.25
N ILE A 184 -1.98 9.71 3.57
CA ILE A 184 -1.30 8.63 4.27
C ILE A 184 -2.34 7.71 4.91
N ALA A 185 -2.25 6.41 4.65
CA ALA A 185 -3.09 5.38 5.25
C ALA A 185 -2.26 4.49 6.20
N PRO A 186 -2.18 4.81 7.51
CA PRO A 186 -1.38 4.04 8.45
C PRO A 186 -1.85 2.59 8.59
N ALA A 187 -0.92 1.67 8.77
CA ALA A 187 -1.24 0.28 9.12
C ALA A 187 -0.11 -0.38 9.94
N MET A 188 -0.44 -0.89 11.12
CA MET A 188 0.48 -1.57 12.05
C MET A 188 -0.29 -2.37 13.11
N SER A 189 0.40 -3.10 13.99
CA SER A 189 -0.28 -3.74 15.13
C SER A 189 -0.79 -2.69 16.13
N ASP A 190 -1.74 -3.09 16.96
CA ASP A 190 -2.26 -2.29 18.07
C ASP A 190 -1.17 -1.82 19.04
N LEU A 191 -0.23 -2.71 19.36
CA LEU A 191 0.91 -2.39 20.23
C LEU A 191 1.82 -1.32 19.62
N MET A 192 2.05 -1.38 18.30
CA MET A 192 2.85 -0.36 17.62
C MET A 192 2.08 0.96 17.50
N TYR A 193 0.79 0.90 17.19
CA TYR A 193 -0.04 2.09 17.03
C TYR A 193 -0.19 2.87 18.33
N ALA A 194 -0.30 2.17 19.47
CA ALA A 194 -0.37 2.78 20.80
C ALA A 194 0.99 3.34 21.30
N HIS A 195 2.07 3.22 20.51
CA HIS A 195 3.36 3.74 20.91
C HIS A 195 3.41 5.26 20.76
N PRO A 196 3.83 6.05 21.77
CA PRO A 196 3.76 7.51 21.74
C PRO A 196 4.45 8.17 20.54
N THR A 197 5.56 7.57 20.06
CA THR A 197 6.26 8.11 18.88
C THR A 197 5.42 8.03 17.61
N VAL A 198 4.50 7.07 17.47
CA VAL A 198 3.60 7.02 16.32
C VAL A 198 2.63 8.19 16.35
N ASP A 199 2.09 8.52 17.52
CA ASP A 199 1.24 9.69 17.70
C ASP A 199 2.00 10.99 17.39
N GLU A 200 3.21 11.15 17.93
CA GLU A 200 4.08 12.31 17.64
C GLU A 200 4.36 12.45 16.13
N HIS A 201 4.68 11.35 15.43
CA HIS A 201 4.91 11.37 13.99
C HIS A 201 3.64 11.74 13.21
N LEU A 202 2.49 11.18 13.58
CA LEU A 202 1.21 11.48 12.93
C LEU A 202 0.81 12.94 13.14
N GLU A 203 0.97 13.47 14.35
CA GLU A 203 0.74 14.88 14.65
C GLU A 203 1.69 15.78 13.84
N LYS A 204 2.98 15.43 13.78
CA LYS A 204 3.95 16.17 12.97
C LYS A 204 3.56 16.19 11.50
N LEU A 205 3.16 15.06 10.94
CA LEU A 205 2.75 14.95 9.55
C LEU A 205 1.48 15.76 9.26
N ARG A 206 0.47 15.70 10.15
CA ARG A 206 -0.73 16.55 10.07
C ARG A 206 -0.38 18.03 10.11
N SER A 207 0.52 18.44 11.01
CA SER A 207 0.96 19.84 11.12
C SER A 207 1.66 20.36 9.85
N ARG A 208 2.19 19.45 9.02
CA ARG A 208 2.81 19.76 7.72
C ARG A 208 1.83 19.65 6.55
N GLY A 209 0.54 19.41 6.82
CA GLY A 209 -0.51 19.35 5.79
C GLY A 209 -0.75 17.95 5.21
N ALA A 210 -0.20 16.88 5.80
CA ALA A 210 -0.55 15.53 5.36
C ALA A 210 -1.99 15.17 5.79
N HIS A 211 -2.73 14.57 4.87
CA HIS A 211 -4.05 14.00 5.11
C HIS A 211 -3.88 12.57 5.62
N ILE A 212 -4.40 12.27 6.82
CA ILE A 212 -4.32 10.93 7.40
C ILE A 212 -5.69 10.25 7.29
N VAL A 213 -5.74 9.07 6.67
CA VAL A 213 -6.94 8.23 6.57
C VAL A 213 -6.78 6.96 7.40
N GLY A 214 -7.57 6.85 8.46
CA GLY A 214 -7.44 5.79 9.46
C GLY A 214 -6.24 5.99 10.40
N PRO A 215 -5.72 4.92 11.02
CA PRO A 215 -6.18 3.54 10.91
C PRO A 215 -7.54 3.30 11.59
N GLU A 216 -8.07 2.10 11.47
CA GLU A 216 -9.36 1.66 12.03
C GLU A 216 -9.16 0.61 13.13
N TYR A 217 -10.19 0.46 13.98
CA TYR A 217 -10.33 -0.68 14.87
C TYR A 217 -10.75 -1.92 14.06
N GLY A 218 -10.23 -3.08 14.41
CA GLY A 218 -10.76 -4.36 13.93
C GLY A 218 -9.74 -5.49 14.03
N ARG A 219 -10.03 -6.58 13.33
CA ARG A 219 -9.16 -7.77 13.33
C ARG A 219 -7.83 -7.51 12.63
N LEU A 220 -6.74 -7.69 13.36
CA LEU A 220 -5.36 -7.54 12.91
C LEU A 220 -4.80 -8.87 12.38
N ALA A 221 -3.66 -8.83 11.70
CA ALA A 221 -2.99 -10.03 11.18
C ALA A 221 -2.52 -11.00 12.27
N SER A 222 -2.29 -10.50 13.49
CA SER A 222 -2.02 -11.33 14.67
C SER A 222 -3.22 -12.16 15.14
N GLY A 223 -4.42 -11.91 14.59
CA GLY A 223 -5.68 -12.50 15.02
C GLY A 223 -6.36 -11.76 16.18
N ARG A 224 -5.70 -10.78 16.79
CA ARG A 224 -6.26 -9.88 17.81
C ARG A 224 -7.19 -8.85 17.18
N GLU A 225 -8.05 -8.25 18.00
CA GLU A 225 -8.78 -7.04 17.65
C GLU A 225 -8.15 -5.82 18.32
N GLY A 226 -8.03 -4.72 17.58
CA GLY A 226 -7.41 -3.49 18.09
C GLY A 226 -7.33 -2.40 17.03
N MET A 227 -6.86 -1.22 17.45
CA MET A 227 -6.52 -0.13 16.53
C MET A 227 -5.28 -0.47 15.71
N GLY A 228 -5.12 0.15 14.53
CA GLY A 228 -3.93 -0.03 13.68
C GLY A 228 -4.20 -0.76 12.37
N ARG A 229 -5.42 -1.27 12.17
CA ARG A 229 -5.84 -1.86 10.90
C ARG A 229 -5.92 -0.77 9.83
N MET A 230 -5.36 -1.00 8.64
CA MET A 230 -5.52 -0.04 7.54
C MET A 230 -7.00 0.22 7.26
N SER A 231 -7.34 1.47 6.98
CA SER A 231 -8.68 1.81 6.47
C SER A 231 -9.03 1.01 5.23
N GLU A 232 -10.33 0.77 5.04
CA GLU A 232 -10.75 0.04 3.85
C GLU A 232 -10.38 0.79 2.56
N PRO A 233 -9.97 0.07 1.49
CA PRO A 233 -9.53 0.68 0.24
C PRO A 233 -10.53 1.66 -0.37
N GLU A 234 -11.83 1.41 -0.21
CA GLU A 234 -12.92 2.27 -0.65
C GLU A 234 -12.87 3.64 0.04
N THR A 235 -12.51 3.67 1.32
CA THR A 235 -12.34 4.90 2.09
C THR A 235 -11.12 5.68 1.60
N ILE A 236 -10.00 4.98 1.36
CA ILE A 236 -8.77 5.59 0.82
C ILE A 236 -9.03 6.18 -0.57
N LEU A 237 -9.68 5.42 -1.46
CA LEU A 237 -10.03 5.86 -2.81
C LEU A 237 -10.96 7.08 -2.77
N ARG A 238 -11.97 7.06 -1.91
CA ARG A 238 -12.91 8.19 -1.75
C ARG A 238 -12.18 9.46 -1.32
N GLU A 239 -11.29 9.35 -0.34
CA GLU A 239 -10.51 10.49 0.14
C GLU A 239 -9.53 11.00 -0.93
N ALA A 240 -8.90 10.10 -1.68
CA ALA A 240 -8.05 10.47 -2.82
C ALA A 240 -8.83 11.27 -3.87
N LEU A 241 -10.02 10.81 -4.25
CA LEU A 241 -10.87 11.53 -5.21
C LEU A 241 -11.33 12.87 -4.66
N ARG A 242 -11.65 12.97 -3.36
CA ARG A 242 -12.02 14.22 -2.71
C ARG A 242 -10.90 15.26 -2.83
N LEU A 243 -9.66 14.86 -2.56
CA LEU A 243 -8.48 15.72 -2.67
C LEU A 243 -8.21 16.15 -4.11
N LEU A 244 -8.41 15.26 -5.09
CA LEU A 244 -8.18 15.55 -6.51
C LEU A 244 -9.24 16.48 -7.12
N THR A 245 -10.48 16.44 -6.63
CA THR A 245 -11.59 17.25 -7.18
C THR A 245 -11.89 18.52 -6.39
N GLY A 246 -11.24 18.73 -5.24
CA GLY A 246 -11.43 19.93 -4.40
C GLY A 246 -12.82 20.05 -3.76
N THR A 247 -13.61 18.98 -3.75
CA THR A 247 -14.95 18.99 -3.17
C THR A 247 -14.82 18.84 -1.65
N SER A 248 -15.17 19.90 -0.89
CA SER A 248 -15.19 19.87 0.59
C SER A 248 -16.49 19.27 1.10
#